data_AF-A0A3S4ZQP5-F1
#
_entry.id   AF-A0A3S4ZQP5-F1
#
_cell.length_a   1.000
_cell.length_b   1.000
_cell.length_c   1.000
_cell.angle_alpha   90.00
_cell.angle_beta   90.00
_cell.angle_gamma   90.00
#
_symmetry.space_group_name_H-M   'P 1'
#
loop_
_entity.id
_entity.type
_entity.pdbx_description
1 polymer ?
#
loop_
_entity_poly.entity_id
_entity_poly.type
_entity_poly.pdbx_seq_one_letter_code
_entity_poly.pdbx_strand_id
1 'polypeptide(L)'
;MKKLLLLLFILAGILFGGFWILNKTGGNNEYSKIYESYQVVYEDELLPKEDGIRKDGQYYLSLDAIKSYFDASVRYDESAKTVIFENHVGKKVIPLGKKEALINDAKIGLRDSAFEQDGKVYLPIEAFLYDYSVTVSYNKDKNVLLIDDRNVRHAAGKLSGDGVNMREEPSTDSPIVATLKSDAVLKVYGKDGDWFRVREADGYLGWIRDDNLEAETIDGEYIVKDSRAAQSKIPKPINITYDYTYGPVKEEAIGAIQPIEGLNVVIPTWFSVVNADGEIKDRGDIRYTDAYSKLGIDVWGYVDNSFDPELTHAFLQNTAAMEKAADTLIASAKSYGMKGINVDFENTKVEDRDGITEFTKMLAERCREENLVISVCVTPQISKSVEDEPYDRKALAEICDYVILMAYDQHWGSSDKAGSVAEYGWVEGNINLSLRDIPQEKFILSVPFYTRLWQENEGKTNSSAVGMQTTQNYITSHNLMPAWDDKAKQFMIEQNVGGKTEKIWVEDAESIRWKTSLMRKYNLAGVSSWRLGFETPDVWTTMANEFGKYQYSYR
;
A
#
# COMPACT_ATOMS: atom_id res chain seq x y z
N MET A 1 -68.35 16.70 -50.33
CA MET A 1 -67.22 17.57 -49.92
C MET A 1 -67.06 17.67 -48.40
N LYS A 2 -68.06 18.10 -47.60
CA LYS A 2 -67.92 18.24 -46.13
C LYS A 2 -67.50 16.96 -45.38
N LYS A 3 -68.04 15.78 -45.74
CA LYS A 3 -67.65 14.49 -45.12
C LYS A 3 -66.22 14.05 -45.45
N LEU A 4 -65.70 14.41 -46.62
CA LEU A 4 -64.34 14.08 -47.06
C LEU A 4 -63.29 14.95 -46.33
N LEU A 5 -63.62 16.23 -46.14
CA LEU A 5 -62.80 17.18 -45.37
C LEU A 5 -62.70 16.79 -43.89
N LEU A 6 -63.79 16.31 -43.28
CA LEU A 6 -63.78 15.84 -41.91
C LEU A 6 -62.88 14.61 -41.73
N LEU A 7 -62.91 13.68 -42.71
CA LEU A 7 -62.09 12.48 -42.70
C LEU A 7 -60.59 12.80 -42.86
N LEU A 8 -60.26 13.78 -43.71
CA LEU A 8 -58.89 14.27 -43.87
C LEU A 8 -58.37 14.97 -42.61
N PHE A 9 -59.21 15.72 -41.90
CA PHE A 9 -58.84 16.34 -40.63
C PHE A 9 -58.60 15.32 -39.51
N ILE A 10 -59.42 14.26 -39.45
CA ILE A 10 -59.22 13.16 -38.48
C ILE A 10 -57.94 12.39 -38.81
N LEU A 11 -57.69 12.08 -40.09
CA LEU A 11 -56.45 11.43 -40.51
C LEU A 11 -55.21 12.29 -40.23
N ALA A 12 -55.28 13.60 -40.48
CA ALA A 12 -54.21 14.52 -40.14
C ALA A 12 -53.99 14.60 -38.62
N GLY A 13 -55.05 14.58 -37.81
CA GLY A 13 -54.96 14.52 -36.35
C GLY A 13 -54.35 13.22 -35.83
N ILE A 14 -54.66 12.08 -36.45
CA ILE A 14 -54.09 10.77 -36.10
C ILE A 14 -52.63 10.68 -36.56
N LEU A 15 -52.28 11.20 -37.73
CA LEU A 15 -50.90 11.24 -38.23
C LEU A 15 -50.05 12.21 -37.40
N PHE A 16 -50.58 13.37 -37.03
CA PHE A 16 -49.88 14.34 -36.20
C PHE A 16 -49.77 13.86 -34.75
N GLY A 17 -50.83 13.25 -34.20
CA GLY A 17 -50.80 12.61 -32.88
C GLY A 17 -49.86 11.40 -32.84
N GLY A 18 -49.85 10.57 -33.89
CA GLY A 18 -48.95 9.43 -34.05
C GLY A 18 -47.49 9.86 -34.22
N PHE A 19 -47.23 10.92 -35.00
CA PHE A 19 -45.90 11.52 -35.14
C PHE A 19 -45.42 12.16 -33.83
N TRP A 20 -46.31 12.84 -33.10
CA TRP A 20 -45.99 13.44 -31.80
C TRP A 20 -45.74 12.39 -30.72
N ILE A 21 -46.48 11.27 -30.72
CA ILE A 21 -46.25 10.11 -29.84
C ILE A 21 -44.95 9.38 -30.22
N LEU A 22 -44.69 9.14 -31.51
CA LEU A 22 -43.46 8.49 -31.98
C LEU A 22 -42.19 9.30 -31.70
N ASN A 23 -42.27 10.64 -31.82
CA ASN A 23 -41.17 11.53 -31.42
C ASN A 23 -41.04 11.69 -29.90
N LYS A 24 -42.07 11.36 -29.10
CA LYS A 24 -41.97 11.29 -27.64
C LYS A 24 -41.44 9.94 -27.14
N THR A 25 -41.47 8.89 -27.96
CA THR A 25 -40.97 7.55 -27.60
C THR A 25 -39.51 7.33 -27.93
N GLY A 26 -38.86 8.23 -28.68
CA GLY A 26 -37.42 8.20 -28.89
C GLY A 26 -36.71 8.94 -27.76
N GLY A 27 -36.13 8.20 -26.81
CA GLY A 27 -35.29 8.78 -25.77
C GLY A 27 -34.09 9.54 -26.35
N ASN A 28 -33.45 10.35 -25.52
CA ASN A 28 -32.27 11.12 -25.91
C ASN A 28 -31.11 10.20 -26.29
N ASN A 29 -30.43 10.52 -27.40
CA ASN A 29 -29.25 9.82 -27.91
C ASN A 29 -27.98 10.69 -27.87
N GLU A 30 -28.05 11.87 -27.24
CA GLU A 30 -26.88 12.70 -26.98
C GLU A 30 -25.99 12.05 -25.92
N TYR A 31 -24.69 12.10 -26.16
CA TYR A 31 -23.71 11.64 -25.18
C TYR A 31 -23.39 12.75 -24.17
N SER A 32 -23.22 12.33 -22.92
CA SER A 32 -22.80 13.17 -21.82
C SER A 32 -21.47 13.85 -22.10
N LYS A 33 -21.33 15.07 -21.62
CA LYS A 33 -20.05 15.80 -21.61
C LYS A 33 -19.37 15.81 -20.25
N ILE A 34 -19.98 15.20 -19.24
CA ILE A 34 -19.54 15.32 -17.86
C ILE A 34 -18.10 14.79 -17.67
N TYR A 35 -17.76 13.70 -18.35
CA TYR A 35 -16.44 13.07 -18.30
C TYR A 35 -15.46 13.55 -19.38
N GLU A 36 -15.78 14.59 -20.17
CA GLU A 36 -14.80 15.21 -21.10
C GLU A 36 -13.67 15.93 -20.33
N SER A 37 -13.89 16.27 -19.07
CA SER A 37 -12.89 16.83 -18.16
C SER A 37 -12.63 15.94 -16.95
N TYR A 38 -11.59 16.26 -16.18
CA TYR A 38 -11.22 15.50 -14.99
C TYR A 38 -12.39 15.46 -14.00
N GLN A 39 -12.72 14.26 -13.53
CA GLN A 39 -13.78 14.03 -12.55
C GLN A 39 -13.25 13.24 -11.37
N VAL A 40 -13.88 13.44 -10.21
CA VAL A 40 -13.69 12.61 -9.03
C VAL A 40 -15.02 11.96 -8.67
N VAL A 41 -15.00 10.65 -8.49
CA VAL A 41 -16.15 9.88 -8.02
C VAL A 41 -15.77 9.26 -6.69
N TYR A 42 -16.55 9.57 -5.65
CA TYR A 42 -16.49 8.90 -4.36
C TYR A 42 -17.67 7.95 -4.28
N GLU A 43 -17.41 6.64 -4.27
CA GLU A 43 -18.44 5.61 -4.35
C GLU A 43 -19.43 5.83 -5.52
N ASP A 44 -20.70 6.13 -5.24
CA ASP A 44 -21.75 6.45 -6.20
C ASP A 44 -22.07 7.94 -6.30
N GLU A 45 -21.18 8.80 -5.81
CA GLU A 45 -21.30 10.25 -5.85
C GLU A 45 -20.24 10.87 -6.75
N LEU A 46 -20.69 11.65 -7.73
CA LEU A 46 -19.82 12.51 -8.52
C LEU A 46 -19.59 13.81 -7.76
N LEU A 47 -18.33 14.11 -7.44
CA LEU A 47 -17.98 15.35 -6.74
C LEU A 47 -18.20 16.57 -7.65
N PRO A 48 -18.50 17.75 -7.08
CA PRO A 48 -18.51 19.00 -7.83
C PRO A 48 -17.18 19.20 -8.56
N LYS A 49 -17.25 19.67 -9.81
CA LYS A 49 -16.07 19.78 -10.69
C LYS A 49 -14.98 20.70 -10.10
N GLU A 50 -15.41 21.75 -9.42
CA GLU A 50 -14.54 22.69 -8.72
C GLU A 50 -13.87 22.12 -7.46
N ASP A 51 -14.26 20.93 -7.00
CA ASP A 51 -13.68 20.32 -5.81
C ASP A 51 -12.55 19.34 -6.11
N GLY A 52 -12.39 18.92 -7.37
CA GLY A 52 -11.32 18.04 -7.82
C GLY A 52 -10.36 18.75 -8.76
N ILE A 53 -9.08 18.86 -8.39
CA ILE A 53 -8.04 19.39 -9.28
C ILE A 53 -6.98 18.33 -9.55
N ARG A 54 -6.55 18.26 -10.81
CA ARG A 54 -5.35 17.51 -11.20
C ARG A 54 -4.32 18.47 -11.78
N LYS A 55 -3.13 18.53 -11.20
CA LYS A 55 -2.02 19.38 -11.63
C LYS A 55 -0.71 18.61 -11.59
N ASP A 56 0.03 18.59 -12.70
CA ASP A 56 1.36 17.96 -12.79
C ASP A 56 1.40 16.50 -12.28
N GLY A 57 0.31 15.76 -12.49
CA GLY A 57 0.16 14.38 -12.03
C GLY A 57 -0.27 14.21 -10.56
N GLN A 58 -0.33 15.29 -9.79
CA GLN A 58 -0.86 15.31 -8.43
C GLN A 58 -2.37 15.56 -8.44
N TYR A 59 -3.10 14.84 -7.57
CA TYR A 59 -4.53 15.01 -7.36
C TYR A 59 -4.78 15.77 -6.07
N TYR A 60 -5.78 16.64 -6.12
CA TYR A 60 -6.18 17.52 -5.05
C TYR A 60 -7.68 17.45 -4.84
N LEU A 61 -8.09 17.54 -3.58
CA LEU A 61 -9.46 17.77 -3.19
C LEU A 61 -9.58 19.09 -2.42
N SER A 62 -10.67 19.82 -2.68
CA SER A 62 -11.00 21.01 -1.90
C SER A 62 -11.34 20.63 -0.45
N LEU A 63 -11.13 21.56 0.48
CA LEU A 63 -11.52 21.38 1.87
C LEU A 63 -13.03 21.15 2.03
N ASP A 64 -13.85 21.72 1.14
CA ASP A 64 -15.30 21.54 1.16
C ASP A 64 -15.68 20.10 0.81
N ALA A 65 -15.04 19.50 -0.19
CA ALA A 65 -15.22 18.08 -0.48
C ALA A 65 -14.68 17.20 0.65
N ILE A 66 -13.52 17.52 1.21
CA ILE A 66 -12.99 16.76 2.36
C ILE A 66 -14.00 16.75 3.52
N LYS A 67 -14.62 17.89 3.82
CA LYS A 67 -15.66 17.99 4.86
C LYS A 67 -16.93 17.20 4.55
N SER A 68 -17.31 17.17 3.27
CA SER A 68 -18.58 16.56 2.85
C SER A 68 -18.48 15.03 2.75
N TYR A 69 -17.33 14.53 2.28
CA TYR A 69 -17.16 13.12 1.92
C TYR A 69 -16.29 12.32 2.89
N PHE A 70 -15.42 12.96 3.68
CA PHE A 70 -14.46 12.25 4.54
C PHE A 70 -14.61 12.61 6.02
N ASP A 71 -14.56 13.90 6.34
CA ASP A 71 -14.47 14.36 7.73
C ASP A 71 -14.97 15.79 7.90
N ALA A 72 -16.20 15.92 8.40
CA ALA A 72 -16.84 17.20 8.67
C ALA A 72 -16.13 18.03 9.75
N SER A 73 -15.22 17.45 10.53
CA SER A 73 -14.51 18.13 11.62
C SER A 73 -13.26 18.88 11.17
N VAL A 74 -12.77 18.65 9.95
CA VAL A 74 -11.58 19.33 9.42
C VAL A 74 -11.81 20.84 9.38
N ARG A 75 -10.82 21.60 9.86
CA ARG A 75 -10.89 23.06 9.94
C ARG A 75 -9.73 23.73 9.26
N TYR A 76 -9.95 24.97 8.84
CA TYR A 76 -8.93 25.84 8.29
C TYR A 76 -8.73 27.03 9.21
N ASP A 77 -7.50 27.19 9.70
CA ASP A 77 -7.07 28.37 10.43
C ASP A 77 -6.51 29.38 9.42
N GLU A 78 -7.35 30.36 9.07
CA GLU A 78 -7.01 31.42 8.12
C GLU A 78 -5.86 32.30 8.61
N SER A 79 -5.73 32.50 9.93
CA SER A 79 -4.68 33.35 10.50
C SER A 79 -3.31 32.69 10.43
N ALA A 80 -3.27 31.38 10.63
CA ALA A 80 -2.06 30.57 10.55
C ALA A 80 -1.81 30.00 9.14
N LYS A 81 -2.78 30.14 8.22
CA LYS A 81 -2.81 29.49 6.90
C LYS A 81 -2.52 27.99 6.99
N THR A 82 -3.26 27.31 7.86
CA THR A 82 -3.09 25.86 8.11
C THR A 82 -4.43 25.11 8.12
N VAL A 83 -4.45 23.92 7.54
CA VAL A 83 -5.57 22.97 7.63
C VAL A 83 -5.29 21.97 8.75
N ILE A 84 -6.29 21.70 9.57
CA ILE A 84 -6.15 20.90 10.78
C ILE A 84 -7.20 19.78 10.78
N PHE A 85 -6.71 18.55 10.88
CA PHE A 85 -7.50 17.34 11.10
C PHE A 85 -7.33 16.91 12.55
N GLU A 86 -8.42 16.50 13.18
CA GLU A 86 -8.41 15.91 14.52
C GLU A 86 -9.29 14.65 14.48
N ASN A 87 -8.70 13.56 13.98
CA ASN A 87 -9.37 12.29 13.76
C ASN A 87 -8.69 11.14 14.52
N HIS A 88 -9.04 9.88 14.23
CA HIS A 88 -8.49 8.71 14.93
C HIS A 88 -6.98 8.49 14.72
N VAL A 89 -6.38 9.09 13.68
CA VAL A 89 -4.92 9.09 13.48
C VAL A 89 -4.23 10.11 14.39
N GLY A 90 -4.97 11.12 14.84
CA GLY A 90 -4.54 12.17 15.77
C GLY A 90 -4.69 13.56 15.18
N LYS A 91 -3.88 14.50 15.68
CA LYS A 91 -3.88 15.89 15.21
C LYS A 91 -2.91 16.05 14.05
N LYS A 92 -3.43 16.30 12.86
CA LYS A 92 -2.63 16.63 11.67
C LYS A 92 -2.74 18.11 11.34
N VAL A 93 -1.60 18.77 11.14
CA VAL A 93 -1.51 20.20 10.79
C VAL A 93 -0.77 20.33 9.46
N ILE A 94 -1.46 20.88 8.47
CA ILE A 94 -0.97 21.02 7.09
C ILE A 94 -0.90 22.52 6.76
N PRO A 95 0.30 23.13 6.79
CA PRO A 95 0.49 24.50 6.38
C PRO A 95 0.36 24.66 4.86
N LEU A 96 -0.27 25.74 4.42
CA LEU A 96 -0.30 26.10 3.00
C LEU A 96 1.10 26.51 2.51
N GLY A 97 1.40 26.18 1.24
CA GLY A 97 2.67 26.53 0.58
C GLY A 97 3.89 25.76 1.11
N LYS A 98 3.70 24.76 1.97
CA LYS A 98 4.76 23.89 2.50
C LYS A 98 4.59 22.46 2.01
N LYS A 99 5.71 21.83 1.67
CA LYS A 99 5.80 20.40 1.31
C LYS A 99 6.05 19.52 2.55
N GLU A 100 5.54 19.96 3.69
CA GLU A 100 5.70 19.29 4.98
C GLU A 100 4.43 19.50 5.79
N ALA A 101 4.08 18.51 6.60
CA ALA A 101 2.99 18.58 7.57
C ALA A 101 3.45 18.01 8.92
N LEU A 102 2.61 18.19 9.94
CA LEU A 102 2.80 17.61 11.26
C LEU A 102 1.69 16.61 11.54
N ILE A 103 2.03 15.44 12.10
CA ILE A 103 1.08 14.50 12.70
C ILE A 103 1.54 14.31 14.15
N ASN A 104 0.73 14.72 15.12
CA ASN A 104 1.08 14.71 16.55
C ASN A 104 2.48 15.31 16.81
N ASP A 105 2.71 16.50 16.26
CA ASP A 105 3.96 17.26 16.29
C ASP A 105 5.17 16.59 15.59
N ALA A 106 5.00 15.39 15.02
CA ALA A 106 6.01 14.73 14.20
C ALA A 106 5.93 15.20 12.75
N LYS A 107 7.07 15.58 12.18
CA LYS A 107 7.15 16.03 10.78
C LYS A 107 6.95 14.85 9.82
N ILE A 108 6.23 15.12 8.72
CA ILE A 108 6.13 14.26 7.54
C ILE A 108 6.36 15.10 6.27
N GLY A 109 6.89 14.48 5.22
CA GLY A 109 7.05 15.12 3.90
C GLY A 109 5.81 14.98 3.02
N LEU A 110 5.49 16.01 2.25
CA LEU A 110 4.45 15.98 1.22
C LEU A 110 5.10 16.15 -0.17
N ARG A 111 4.55 15.49 -1.18
CA ARG A 111 4.98 15.64 -2.59
C ARG A 111 4.70 17.02 -3.12
N ASP A 112 3.59 17.60 -2.68
CA ASP A 112 3.23 18.96 -3.01
C ASP A 112 2.54 19.66 -1.82
N SER A 113 2.41 20.98 -1.92
CA SER A 113 1.83 21.79 -0.87
C SER A 113 0.32 21.96 -1.02
N ALA A 114 -0.39 22.06 0.11
CA ALA A 114 -1.73 22.64 0.11
C ALA A 114 -1.69 24.10 -0.35
N PHE A 115 -2.73 24.56 -1.04
CA PHE A 115 -2.80 25.92 -1.58
C PHE A 115 -4.22 26.48 -1.59
N GLU A 116 -4.33 27.79 -1.82
CA GLU A 116 -5.60 28.48 -1.99
C GLU A 116 -5.76 28.91 -3.44
N GLN A 117 -6.92 28.64 -4.05
CA GLN A 117 -7.26 29.05 -5.41
C GLN A 117 -8.77 29.28 -5.52
N ASP A 118 -9.18 30.38 -6.15
CA ASP A 118 -10.59 30.72 -6.38
C ASP A 118 -11.47 30.70 -5.11
N GLY A 119 -10.88 31.11 -3.97
CA GLY A 119 -11.55 31.12 -2.66
C GLY A 119 -11.69 29.76 -2.00
N LYS A 120 -11.13 28.69 -2.58
CA LYS A 120 -11.09 27.33 -2.01
C LYS A 120 -9.68 26.95 -1.58
N VAL A 121 -9.58 26.18 -0.50
CA VAL A 121 -8.33 25.56 -0.04
C VAL A 121 -8.27 24.14 -0.59
N TYR A 122 -7.18 23.78 -1.26
CA TYR A 122 -6.95 22.47 -1.84
C TYR A 122 -5.83 21.75 -1.11
N LEU A 123 -6.05 20.46 -0.84
CA LEU A 123 -5.05 19.59 -0.25
C LEU A 123 -4.67 18.49 -1.24
N PRO A 124 -3.38 18.17 -1.38
CA PRO A 124 -2.98 16.98 -2.12
C PRO A 124 -3.56 15.76 -1.40
N ILE A 125 -4.17 14.83 -2.15
CA ILE A 125 -4.93 13.71 -1.54
C ILE A 125 -4.07 12.88 -0.56
N GLU A 126 -2.77 12.71 -0.85
CA GLU A 126 -1.87 11.95 0.01
C GLU A 126 -1.67 12.54 1.41
N ALA A 127 -2.05 13.81 1.63
CA ALA A 127 -1.91 14.44 2.93
C ALA A 127 -2.95 13.94 3.95
N PHE A 128 -4.09 13.40 3.50
CA PHE A 128 -5.18 13.00 4.39
C PHE A 128 -5.80 11.65 4.06
N LEU A 129 -5.73 11.19 2.81
CA LEU A 129 -6.49 10.04 2.32
C LEU A 129 -6.22 8.75 3.12
N TYR A 130 -4.97 8.54 3.55
CA TYR A 130 -4.56 7.37 4.34
C TYR A 130 -5.07 7.37 5.79
N ASP A 131 -5.68 8.47 6.23
CA ASP A 131 -6.41 8.51 7.49
C ASP A 131 -7.78 7.81 7.37
N TYR A 132 -8.22 7.46 6.16
CA TYR A 132 -9.52 6.86 5.91
C TYR A 132 -9.34 5.48 5.26
N SER A 133 -10.28 4.57 5.50
CA SER A 133 -10.25 3.21 4.92
C SER A 133 -10.74 3.22 3.47
N VAL A 134 -10.01 3.91 2.60
CA VAL A 134 -10.36 4.09 1.17
C VAL A 134 -9.25 3.61 0.24
N THR A 135 -9.61 3.16 -0.95
CA THR A 135 -8.72 2.93 -2.09
C THR A 135 -8.91 4.02 -3.12
N VAL A 136 -7.84 4.34 -3.85
CA VAL A 136 -7.88 5.33 -4.92
C VAL A 136 -7.26 4.78 -6.20
N SER A 137 -7.97 4.96 -7.30
CA SER A 137 -7.51 4.57 -8.64
C SER A 137 -7.83 5.67 -9.63
N TYR A 138 -6.91 5.95 -10.56
CA TYR A 138 -7.15 6.90 -11.63
C TYR A 138 -7.17 6.19 -12.98
N ASN A 139 -8.30 6.28 -13.68
CA ASN A 139 -8.41 5.84 -15.06
C ASN A 139 -8.07 7.00 -15.99
N LYS A 140 -6.93 6.90 -16.67
CA LYS A 140 -6.43 7.95 -17.57
C LYS A 140 -7.28 8.12 -18.82
N ASP A 141 -7.81 7.03 -19.36
CA ASP A 141 -8.58 7.04 -20.61
C ASP A 141 -9.97 7.62 -20.39
N LYS A 142 -10.55 7.36 -19.21
CA LYS A 142 -11.85 7.90 -18.79
C LYS A 142 -11.75 9.27 -18.07
N ASN A 143 -10.53 9.66 -17.69
CA ASN A 143 -10.23 10.87 -16.93
C ASN A 143 -10.95 10.97 -15.56
N VAL A 144 -11.10 9.84 -14.88
CA VAL A 144 -11.80 9.74 -13.59
C VAL A 144 -10.86 9.27 -12.49
N LEU A 145 -10.85 9.98 -11.37
CA LEU A 145 -10.29 9.51 -10.10
C LEU A 145 -11.43 8.86 -9.30
N LEU A 146 -11.29 7.57 -9.01
CA LEU A 146 -12.21 6.79 -8.20
C LEU A 146 -11.68 6.69 -6.78
N ILE A 147 -12.57 6.91 -5.82
CA ILE A 147 -12.31 6.72 -4.39
C ILE A 147 -13.38 5.77 -3.85
N ASP A 148 -12.96 4.64 -3.31
CA ASP A 148 -13.84 3.57 -2.80
C ASP A 148 -13.52 3.25 -1.35
N ASP A 149 -14.53 3.02 -0.53
CA ASP A 149 -14.40 2.48 0.81
C ASP A 149 -13.96 1.01 0.74
N ARG A 150 -12.83 0.72 1.39
CA ARG A 150 -12.23 -0.63 1.43
C ARG A 150 -13.08 -1.63 2.19
N ASN A 151 -13.88 -1.13 3.12
CA ASN A 151 -14.76 -1.93 3.97
C ASN A 151 -16.16 -2.04 3.38
N VAL A 152 -16.35 -1.79 2.08
CA VAL A 152 -17.65 -1.89 1.42
C VAL A 152 -17.54 -2.82 0.23
N ARG A 153 -18.42 -3.83 0.21
CA ARG A 153 -18.63 -4.70 -0.94
C ARG A 153 -19.91 -4.29 -1.66
N HIS A 154 -19.87 -4.39 -2.98
CA HIS A 154 -20.95 -3.98 -3.86
C HIS A 154 -21.48 -5.20 -4.60
N ALA A 155 -22.79 -5.25 -4.82
CA ALA A 155 -23.43 -6.19 -5.72
C ALA A 155 -22.83 -6.06 -7.13
N ALA A 156 -22.71 -7.20 -7.81
CA ALA A 156 -22.21 -7.23 -9.19
C ALA A 156 -23.38 -7.02 -10.17
N GLY A 157 -23.14 -6.24 -11.22
CA GLY A 157 -24.11 -6.03 -12.30
C GLY A 157 -23.76 -6.85 -13.53
N LYS A 158 -24.72 -7.60 -14.08
CA LYS A 158 -24.59 -8.35 -15.33
C LYS A 158 -25.53 -7.78 -16.38
N LEU A 159 -24.97 -7.34 -17.49
CA LEU A 159 -25.73 -6.73 -18.58
C LEU A 159 -26.48 -7.77 -19.42
N SER A 160 -27.63 -7.38 -19.96
CA SER A 160 -28.46 -8.22 -20.82
C SER A 160 -27.83 -8.50 -22.21
N GLY A 161 -26.88 -7.67 -22.64
CA GLY A 161 -26.20 -7.77 -23.92
C GLY A 161 -25.25 -6.61 -24.18
N ASP A 162 -24.78 -6.51 -25.43
CA ASP A 162 -23.95 -5.39 -25.89
C ASP A 162 -24.83 -4.18 -26.27
N GLY A 163 -24.25 -2.97 -26.17
CA GLY A 163 -24.92 -1.74 -26.58
C GLY A 163 -25.87 -1.16 -25.53
N VAL A 164 -25.70 -1.54 -24.26
CA VAL A 164 -26.53 -1.03 -23.17
C VAL A 164 -26.11 0.40 -22.82
N ASN A 165 -27.07 1.32 -22.87
CA ASN A 165 -26.84 2.72 -22.53
C ASN A 165 -26.88 2.92 -21.01
N MET A 166 -25.78 3.44 -20.46
CA MET A 166 -25.72 4.01 -19.12
C MET A 166 -25.94 5.52 -19.21
N ARG A 167 -26.80 6.08 -18.35
CA ARG A 167 -27.27 7.48 -18.44
C ARG A 167 -26.93 8.30 -17.20
N GLU A 168 -26.93 9.62 -17.31
CA GLU A 168 -26.61 10.51 -16.17
C GLU A 168 -27.67 10.44 -15.06
N GLU A 169 -28.94 10.31 -15.46
CA GLU A 169 -30.13 10.29 -14.58
C GLU A 169 -31.02 9.08 -14.91
N PRO A 170 -31.92 8.65 -14.00
CA PRO A 170 -32.81 7.49 -14.20
C PRO A 170 -33.95 7.82 -15.17
N SER A 171 -33.62 8.19 -16.41
CA SER A 171 -34.56 8.58 -17.46
C SER A 171 -33.96 8.33 -18.85
N THR A 172 -34.79 7.87 -19.78
CA THR A 172 -34.40 7.70 -21.19
C THR A 172 -34.11 9.02 -21.91
N ASP A 173 -34.53 10.15 -21.34
CA ASP A 173 -34.29 11.49 -21.89
C ASP A 173 -32.96 12.09 -21.40
N SER A 174 -32.32 11.45 -20.42
CA SER A 174 -31.02 11.85 -19.90
C SER A 174 -29.89 11.48 -20.89
N PRO A 175 -28.84 12.30 -21.02
CA PRO A 175 -27.69 11.98 -21.86
C PRO A 175 -27.04 10.63 -21.51
N ILE A 176 -26.46 9.99 -22.52
CA ILE A 176 -25.76 8.71 -22.40
C ILE A 176 -24.35 8.97 -21.90
N VAL A 177 -24.03 8.49 -20.71
CA VAL A 177 -22.68 8.51 -20.14
C VAL A 177 -21.76 7.55 -20.89
N ALA A 178 -22.23 6.33 -21.15
CA ALA A 178 -21.47 5.32 -21.86
C ALA A 178 -22.41 4.29 -22.51
N THR A 179 -21.89 3.65 -23.55
CA THR A 179 -22.53 2.50 -24.20
C THR A 179 -21.69 1.27 -23.91
N LEU A 180 -22.22 0.37 -23.09
CA LEU A 180 -21.47 -0.73 -22.49
C LEU A 180 -21.60 -2.02 -23.29
N LYS A 181 -20.57 -2.86 -23.19
CA LYS A 181 -20.57 -4.24 -23.68
C LYS A 181 -20.97 -5.20 -22.58
N SER A 182 -21.43 -6.38 -22.96
CA SER A 182 -21.89 -7.43 -22.04
C SER A 182 -20.85 -7.92 -21.02
N ASP A 183 -19.56 -7.70 -21.29
CA ASP A 183 -18.43 -8.05 -20.41
C ASP A 183 -18.02 -6.93 -19.44
N ALA A 184 -18.72 -5.78 -19.43
CA ALA A 184 -18.42 -4.69 -18.51
C ALA A 184 -18.60 -5.13 -17.06
N VAL A 185 -17.60 -4.85 -16.22
CA VAL A 185 -17.64 -5.15 -14.78
C VAL A 185 -18.28 -3.98 -14.04
N LEU A 186 -19.45 -4.21 -13.44
CA LEU A 186 -20.27 -3.17 -12.80
C LEU A 186 -20.43 -3.41 -11.30
N LYS A 187 -20.33 -2.33 -10.53
CA LYS A 187 -20.81 -2.23 -9.15
C LYS A 187 -22.22 -1.67 -9.15
N VAL A 188 -23.15 -2.32 -8.46
CA VAL A 188 -24.53 -1.87 -8.30
C VAL A 188 -24.71 -1.32 -6.89
N TYR A 189 -25.17 -0.07 -6.80
CA TYR A 189 -25.31 0.66 -5.53
C TYR A 189 -26.74 0.67 -5.01
N GLY A 190 -27.71 0.51 -5.91
CA GLY A 190 -29.11 0.48 -5.53
C GLY A 190 -30.02 0.53 -6.75
N LYS A 191 -31.33 0.56 -6.47
CA LYS A 191 -32.38 0.66 -7.48
C LYS A 191 -33.36 1.74 -7.09
N ASP A 192 -33.70 2.62 -8.03
CA ASP A 192 -34.77 3.60 -7.91
C ASP A 192 -35.76 3.41 -9.07
N GLY A 193 -36.99 3.03 -8.74
CA GLY A 193 -37.99 2.62 -9.73
C GLY A 193 -37.48 1.51 -10.64
N ASP A 194 -37.44 1.77 -11.95
CA ASP A 194 -36.98 0.85 -12.99
C ASP A 194 -35.49 1.04 -13.34
N TRP A 195 -34.71 1.75 -12.52
CA TRP A 195 -33.32 2.10 -12.82
C TRP A 195 -32.37 1.68 -11.70
N PHE A 196 -31.27 1.05 -12.07
CA PHE A 196 -30.16 0.75 -11.19
C PHE A 196 -29.14 1.89 -11.22
N ARG A 197 -28.71 2.32 -10.03
CA ARG A 197 -27.52 3.16 -9.87
C ARG A 197 -26.29 2.26 -9.96
N VAL A 198 -25.43 2.52 -10.93
CA VAL A 198 -24.27 1.67 -11.23
C VAL A 198 -23.03 2.47 -11.52
N ARG A 199 -21.87 1.85 -11.28
CA ARG A 199 -20.58 2.36 -11.72
C ARG A 199 -19.78 1.24 -12.39
N GLU A 200 -19.08 1.56 -13.47
CA GLU A 200 -18.02 0.69 -13.96
C GLU A 200 -16.95 0.53 -12.87
N ALA A 201 -16.39 -0.67 -12.73
CA ALA A 201 -15.36 -0.94 -11.72
C ALA A 201 -14.17 0.04 -11.82
N ASP A 202 -13.84 0.47 -13.04
CA ASP A 202 -12.70 1.34 -13.36
C ASP A 202 -13.12 2.69 -13.98
N GLY A 203 -14.39 3.10 -13.90
CA GLY A 203 -14.86 4.18 -14.75
C GLY A 203 -16.14 4.89 -14.35
N TYR A 204 -17.02 5.02 -15.33
CA TYR A 204 -18.10 5.98 -15.27
C TYR A 204 -19.22 5.54 -14.31
N LEU A 205 -19.83 6.53 -13.68
CA LEU A 205 -21.02 6.40 -12.84
C LEU A 205 -22.27 6.85 -13.61
N GLY A 206 -23.37 6.13 -13.45
CA GLY A 206 -24.64 6.47 -14.06
C GLY A 206 -25.78 5.53 -13.68
N TRP A 207 -26.80 5.49 -14.53
CA TRP A 207 -28.00 4.69 -14.36
C TRP A 207 -28.25 3.77 -15.54
N ILE A 208 -28.64 2.53 -15.26
CA ILE A 208 -29.03 1.54 -16.27
C ILE A 208 -30.43 1.05 -15.95
N ARG A 209 -31.28 0.96 -16.97
CA ARG A 209 -32.65 0.47 -16.81
C ARG A 209 -32.66 -1.03 -16.48
N ASP A 210 -33.55 -1.45 -15.62
CA ASP A 210 -33.59 -2.80 -15.06
C ASP A 210 -33.87 -3.92 -16.06
N ASP A 211 -34.53 -3.62 -17.18
CA ASP A 211 -34.67 -4.52 -18.32
C ASP A 211 -33.34 -4.83 -19.03
N ASN A 212 -32.27 -4.10 -18.71
CA ASN A 212 -30.94 -4.27 -19.29
C ASN A 212 -29.86 -4.72 -18.29
N LEU A 213 -30.20 -4.92 -17.02
CA LEU A 213 -29.24 -5.29 -15.97
C LEU A 213 -29.85 -6.26 -14.96
N GLU A 214 -29.17 -7.38 -14.72
CA GLU A 214 -29.41 -8.26 -13.58
C GLU A 214 -28.38 -7.94 -12.49
N ALA A 215 -28.84 -7.70 -11.25
CA ALA A 215 -27.97 -7.42 -10.12
C ALA A 215 -27.83 -8.65 -9.22
N GLU A 216 -26.60 -9.10 -9.01
CA GLU A 216 -26.24 -10.17 -8.08
C GLU A 216 -25.96 -9.57 -6.70
N THR A 217 -27.00 -9.53 -5.86
CA THR A 217 -26.93 -8.98 -4.49
C THR A 217 -26.10 -9.84 -3.55
N ILE A 218 -25.48 -9.22 -2.55
CA ILE A 218 -24.74 -9.89 -1.48
C ILE A 218 -25.67 -10.02 -0.28
N ASP A 219 -26.06 -11.24 0.08
CA ASP A 219 -26.99 -11.50 1.19
C ASP A 219 -28.32 -10.71 1.09
N GLY A 220 -28.76 -10.41 -0.14
CA GLY A 220 -29.98 -9.64 -0.44
C GLY A 220 -29.78 -8.12 -0.47
N GLU A 221 -28.57 -7.62 -0.21
CA GLU A 221 -28.24 -6.19 -0.20
C GLU A 221 -27.36 -5.81 -1.41
N TYR A 222 -27.47 -4.55 -1.87
CA TYR A 222 -26.58 -4.01 -2.90
C TYR A 222 -25.23 -3.58 -2.34
N ILE A 223 -25.21 -3.13 -1.08
CA ILE A 223 -24.03 -2.59 -0.41
C ILE A 223 -23.90 -3.30 0.93
N VAL A 224 -22.79 -3.99 1.14
CA VAL A 224 -22.52 -4.70 2.40
C VAL A 224 -21.23 -4.14 3.01
N LYS A 225 -21.35 -3.58 4.21
CA LYS A 225 -20.18 -3.17 4.99
C LYS A 225 -19.48 -4.40 5.56
N ASP A 226 -18.23 -4.57 5.19
CA ASP A 226 -17.38 -5.64 5.65
C ASP A 226 -16.83 -5.31 7.05
N SER A 227 -17.25 -6.08 8.04
CA SER A 227 -16.70 -6.02 9.40
C SER A 227 -15.42 -6.86 9.55
N ARG A 228 -15.00 -7.58 8.50
CA ARG A 228 -13.81 -8.46 8.49
C ARG A 228 -12.49 -7.70 8.34
N ALA A 229 -12.43 -6.41 8.69
CA ALA A 229 -11.15 -5.77 8.99
C ALA A 229 -10.55 -6.48 10.20
N ALA A 230 -9.83 -7.58 9.94
CA ALA A 230 -9.27 -8.46 10.94
C ALA A 230 -8.39 -7.62 11.86
N GLN A 231 -8.90 -7.34 13.06
CA GLN A 231 -8.12 -6.76 14.14
C GLN A 231 -7.04 -7.78 14.50
N SER A 232 -5.85 -7.61 13.93
CA SER A 232 -4.65 -8.20 14.51
C SER A 232 -4.55 -7.74 15.96
N LYS A 233 -4.39 -8.68 16.89
CA LYS A 233 -4.22 -8.41 18.33
C LYS A 233 -2.90 -7.70 18.66
N ILE A 234 -2.02 -7.49 17.67
CA ILE A 234 -0.70 -6.90 17.87
C ILE A 234 -0.82 -5.36 17.93
N PRO A 235 -0.18 -4.70 18.91
CA PRO A 235 -0.10 -3.24 18.97
C PRO A 235 0.44 -2.64 17.66
N LYS A 236 -0.22 -1.59 17.17
CA LYS A 236 0.24 -0.79 16.04
C LYS A 236 0.74 0.57 16.56
N PRO A 237 1.89 1.07 16.08
CA PRO A 237 2.69 0.50 15.01
C PRO A 237 3.62 -0.60 15.55
N ILE A 238 3.87 -1.66 14.78
CA ILE A 238 4.83 -2.69 15.17
C ILE A 238 6.25 -2.29 14.76
N ASN A 239 7.21 -2.48 15.66
CA ASN A 239 8.64 -2.32 15.39
C ASN A 239 9.34 -3.68 15.41
N ILE A 240 9.96 -4.04 14.29
CA ILE A 240 10.61 -5.32 14.06
C ILE A 240 12.09 -5.11 13.75
N THR A 241 12.95 -6.04 14.15
CA THR A 241 14.32 -6.10 13.63
C THR A 241 14.75 -7.51 13.31
N TYR A 242 15.56 -7.66 12.26
CA TYR A 242 16.15 -8.95 11.91
C TYR A 242 17.45 -9.18 12.67
N ASP A 243 17.68 -10.39 13.15
CA ASP A 243 18.92 -10.80 13.80
C ASP A 243 19.63 -11.90 12.99
N TYR A 244 20.78 -11.56 12.40
CA TYR A 244 21.51 -12.44 11.50
C TYR A 244 22.25 -13.53 12.27
N THR A 245 21.62 -14.69 12.38
CA THR A 245 22.00 -15.84 13.22
C THR A 245 22.03 -17.14 12.41
N TYR A 246 22.86 -17.19 11.36
CA TYR A 246 23.00 -18.38 10.48
C TYR A 246 23.76 -19.57 11.10
N GLY A 247 24.09 -19.50 12.40
CA GLY A 247 24.68 -20.57 13.18
C GLY A 247 24.11 -20.60 14.61
N PRO A 248 24.42 -21.65 15.40
CA PRO A 248 23.94 -21.75 16.77
C PRO A 248 24.31 -20.50 17.58
N VAL A 249 23.32 -19.95 18.28
CA VAL A 249 23.53 -18.78 19.14
C VAL A 249 24.41 -19.19 20.32
N LYS A 250 25.45 -18.40 20.60
CA LYS A 250 26.39 -18.66 21.70
C LYS A 250 25.81 -18.15 23.03
N GLU A 251 26.21 -18.76 24.13
CA GLU A 251 25.79 -18.35 25.49
C GLU A 251 26.12 -16.88 25.76
N GLU A 252 27.29 -16.40 25.30
CA GLU A 252 27.69 -15.00 25.49
C GLU A 252 26.77 -14.03 24.74
N ALA A 253 26.25 -14.43 23.57
CA ALA A 253 25.31 -13.61 22.81
C ALA A 253 23.94 -13.55 23.52
N ILE A 254 23.47 -14.68 24.05
CA ILE A 254 22.23 -14.73 24.85
C ILE A 254 22.37 -13.88 26.11
N GLY A 255 23.49 -14.00 26.82
CA GLY A 255 23.78 -13.19 28.01
C GLY A 255 23.93 -11.69 27.74
N ALA A 256 24.18 -11.30 26.49
CA ALA A 256 24.28 -9.92 26.06
C ALA A 256 22.95 -9.31 25.58
N ILE A 257 21.85 -10.08 25.52
CA ILE A 257 20.53 -9.56 25.17
C ILE A 257 20.11 -8.52 26.21
N GLN A 258 19.74 -7.33 25.74
CA GLN A 258 19.30 -6.20 26.56
C GLN A 258 17.96 -5.66 26.04
N PRO A 259 17.18 -4.95 26.88
CA PRO A 259 16.01 -4.22 26.41
C PRO A 259 16.36 -3.27 25.26
N ILE A 260 15.54 -3.26 24.21
CA ILE A 260 15.65 -2.33 23.08
C ILE A 260 14.41 -1.44 23.08
N GLU A 261 14.62 -0.12 23.16
CA GLU A 261 13.53 0.84 23.30
C GLU A 261 12.56 0.77 22.11
N GLY A 262 11.29 0.55 22.40
CA GLY A 262 10.22 0.52 21.41
C GLY A 262 10.27 -0.69 20.46
N LEU A 263 11.12 -1.69 20.68
CA LEU A 263 11.13 -2.92 19.87
C LEU A 263 10.03 -3.87 20.32
N ASN A 264 9.28 -4.43 19.36
CA ASN A 264 8.23 -5.41 19.64
C ASN A 264 8.64 -6.82 19.26
N VAL A 265 9.37 -6.97 18.15
CA VAL A 265 9.70 -8.28 17.58
C VAL A 265 11.16 -8.32 17.13
N VAL A 266 11.83 -9.42 17.45
CA VAL A 266 13.09 -9.81 16.80
C VAL A 266 12.86 -11.04 15.92
N ILE A 267 13.42 -11.02 14.71
CA ILE A 267 13.32 -12.11 13.73
C ILE A 267 14.71 -12.70 13.48
N PRO A 268 15.10 -13.78 14.17
CA PRO A 268 16.37 -14.44 13.93
C PRO A 268 16.32 -15.35 12.70
N THR A 269 17.40 -15.34 11.89
CA THR A 269 17.53 -16.13 10.65
C THR A 269 17.74 -17.64 10.88
N TRP A 270 16.75 -18.31 11.48
CA TRP A 270 16.92 -19.66 12.03
C TRP A 270 16.58 -20.79 11.07
N PHE A 271 15.55 -20.65 10.24
CA PHE A 271 15.09 -21.75 9.40
C PHE A 271 15.47 -21.54 7.94
N SER A 272 15.89 -22.62 7.28
CA SER A 272 16.14 -22.63 5.83
C SER A 272 15.56 -23.91 5.24
N VAL A 273 14.87 -23.83 4.11
CA VAL A 273 14.54 -25.00 3.29
C VAL A 273 15.82 -25.46 2.59
N VAL A 274 16.27 -26.69 2.85
CA VAL A 274 17.59 -27.17 2.38
C VAL A 274 17.54 -28.23 1.28
N ASN A 275 16.35 -28.71 0.91
CA ASN A 275 16.14 -29.56 -0.25
C ASN A 275 14.69 -29.56 -0.75
N ALA A 276 14.47 -30.19 -1.91
CA ALA A 276 13.17 -30.33 -2.55
C ALA A 276 12.19 -31.27 -1.80
N ASP A 277 12.66 -32.02 -0.80
CA ASP A 277 11.84 -32.92 0.03
C ASP A 277 11.31 -32.22 1.30
N GLY A 278 11.47 -30.89 1.39
CA GLY A 278 10.94 -30.06 2.47
C GLY A 278 11.66 -30.23 3.79
N GLU A 279 12.94 -30.61 3.77
CA GLU A 279 13.77 -30.60 4.98
C GLU A 279 14.06 -29.16 5.42
N ILE A 280 13.82 -28.90 6.70
CA ILE A 280 14.10 -27.61 7.33
C ILE A 280 15.37 -27.73 8.16
N LYS A 281 16.35 -26.89 7.85
CA LYS A 281 17.48 -26.68 8.73
C LYS A 281 17.08 -25.76 9.87
N ASP A 282 16.99 -26.32 11.05
CA ASP A 282 16.65 -25.64 12.30
C ASP A 282 17.93 -25.19 13.04
N ARG A 283 17.97 -23.91 13.43
CA ARG A 283 19.06 -23.29 14.22
C ARG A 283 18.54 -22.66 15.51
N GLY A 284 17.29 -22.92 15.88
CA GLY A 284 16.61 -22.27 16.99
C GLY A 284 17.13 -22.64 18.37
N ASP A 285 16.92 -21.72 19.31
CA ASP A 285 17.32 -21.90 20.71
C ASP A 285 16.27 -21.29 21.65
N ILE A 286 15.66 -22.13 22.49
CA ILE A 286 14.65 -21.68 23.46
C ILE A 286 15.21 -20.67 24.48
N ARG A 287 16.52 -20.72 24.79
CA ARG A 287 17.14 -19.77 25.72
C ARG A 287 17.14 -18.35 25.13
N TYR A 288 17.26 -18.25 23.81
CA TYR A 288 17.20 -16.97 23.10
C TYR A 288 15.77 -16.42 23.12
N THR A 289 14.77 -17.24 22.81
CA THR A 289 13.36 -16.80 22.85
C THR A 289 12.93 -16.42 24.27
N ASP A 290 13.33 -17.20 25.27
CA ASP A 290 13.07 -16.90 26.69
C ASP A 290 13.72 -15.58 27.12
N ALA A 291 14.92 -15.28 26.63
CA ALA A 291 15.62 -14.04 26.97
C ALA A 291 14.89 -12.81 26.44
N TYR A 292 14.45 -12.82 25.18
CA TYR A 292 13.65 -11.73 24.60
C TYR A 292 12.24 -11.65 25.20
N SER A 293 11.58 -12.79 25.44
CA SER A 293 10.24 -12.82 26.02
C SER A 293 10.19 -12.18 27.41
N LYS A 294 11.23 -12.35 28.23
CA LYS A 294 11.37 -11.67 29.55
C LYS A 294 11.46 -10.14 29.42
N LEU A 295 11.82 -9.63 28.25
CA LEU A 295 11.88 -8.20 27.93
C LEU A 295 10.59 -7.70 27.27
N GLY A 296 9.60 -8.57 27.07
CA GLY A 296 8.37 -8.24 26.35
C GLY A 296 8.57 -8.12 24.82
N ILE A 297 9.66 -8.68 24.30
CA ILE A 297 9.96 -8.72 22.87
C ILE A 297 9.64 -10.12 22.36
N ASP A 298 8.77 -10.19 21.36
CA ASP A 298 8.39 -11.45 20.73
C ASP A 298 9.48 -11.92 19.76
N VAL A 299 9.59 -13.23 19.58
CA VAL A 299 10.47 -13.84 18.57
C VAL A 299 9.63 -14.48 17.48
N TRP A 300 9.88 -14.12 16.23
CA TRP A 300 9.29 -14.78 15.07
C TRP A 300 10.35 -15.55 14.29
N GLY A 301 10.04 -16.78 13.90
CA GLY A 301 10.96 -17.62 13.14
C GLY A 301 11.09 -17.15 11.70
N TYR A 302 12.28 -16.75 11.26
CA TYR A 302 12.58 -16.52 9.85
C TYR A 302 12.70 -17.85 9.10
N VAL A 303 12.12 -17.96 7.90
CA VAL A 303 12.34 -19.07 6.98
C VAL A 303 12.75 -18.59 5.58
N ASP A 304 13.96 -18.96 5.17
CA ASP A 304 14.48 -18.75 3.81
C ASP A 304 14.42 -20.00 2.93
N ASN A 305 14.59 -19.81 1.64
CA ASN A 305 14.69 -20.83 0.59
C ASN A 305 16.15 -21.16 0.21
N SER A 306 17.10 -20.96 1.13
CA SER A 306 18.55 -21.05 0.90
C SER A 306 19.09 -20.17 -0.23
N PHE A 307 18.27 -19.22 -0.73
CA PHE A 307 18.56 -18.37 -1.88
C PHE A 307 18.95 -19.15 -3.16
N ASP A 308 18.47 -20.39 -3.30
CA ASP A 308 18.76 -21.24 -4.46
C ASP A 308 17.50 -21.39 -5.34
N PRO A 309 17.48 -20.81 -6.56
CA PRO A 309 16.30 -20.81 -7.41
C PRO A 309 15.90 -22.20 -7.90
N GLU A 310 16.87 -23.12 -8.10
CA GLU A 310 16.58 -24.46 -8.60
C GLU A 310 16.01 -25.34 -7.50
N LEU A 311 16.57 -25.23 -6.29
CA LEU A 311 16.01 -25.86 -5.09
C LEU A 311 14.60 -25.34 -4.81
N THR A 312 14.40 -24.03 -4.91
CA THR A 312 13.11 -23.39 -4.63
C THR A 312 12.05 -23.89 -5.58
N HIS A 313 12.35 -23.89 -6.89
CA HIS A 313 11.46 -24.42 -7.90
C HIS A 313 11.07 -25.87 -7.60
N ALA A 314 12.06 -26.75 -7.38
CA ALA A 314 11.80 -28.16 -7.11
C ALA A 314 10.97 -28.39 -5.83
N PHE A 315 11.21 -27.60 -4.77
CA PHE A 315 10.43 -27.64 -3.53
C PHE A 315 8.97 -27.22 -3.75
N LEU A 316 8.74 -26.11 -4.45
CA LEU A 316 7.41 -25.54 -4.67
C LEU A 316 6.54 -26.37 -5.63
N GLN A 317 7.14 -27.24 -6.46
CA GLN A 317 6.41 -28.23 -7.26
C GLN A 317 6.00 -29.49 -6.47
N ASN A 318 6.37 -29.60 -5.20
CA ASN A 318 6.14 -30.79 -4.37
C ASN A 318 5.24 -30.46 -3.17
N THR A 319 3.92 -30.67 -3.33
CA THR A 319 2.93 -30.41 -2.27
C THR A 319 3.23 -31.13 -0.96
N ALA A 320 3.66 -32.39 -1.00
CA ALA A 320 3.99 -33.14 0.20
C ALA A 320 5.22 -32.58 0.94
N ALA A 321 6.19 -32.05 0.18
CA ALA A 321 7.34 -31.35 0.77
C ALA A 321 6.92 -30.03 1.42
N MET A 322 6.06 -29.25 0.76
CA MET A 322 5.51 -28.00 1.32
C MET A 322 4.75 -28.25 2.63
N GLU A 323 3.88 -29.27 2.67
CA GLU A 323 3.16 -29.67 3.88
C GLU A 323 4.10 -30.09 5.00
N LYS A 324 5.08 -30.96 4.71
CA LYS A 324 6.09 -31.41 5.67
C LYS A 324 6.91 -30.25 6.24
N ALA A 325 7.33 -29.32 5.38
CA ALA A 325 8.05 -28.12 5.79
C ALA A 325 7.21 -27.25 6.72
N ALA A 326 5.94 -26.98 6.34
CA ALA A 326 5.02 -26.19 7.15
C ALA A 326 4.76 -26.84 8.53
N ASP A 327 4.51 -28.15 8.58
CA ASP A 327 4.33 -28.88 9.84
C ASP A 327 5.58 -28.79 10.74
N THR A 328 6.77 -28.93 10.14
CA THR A 328 8.05 -28.84 10.85
C THR A 328 8.26 -27.44 11.45
N LEU A 329 8.03 -26.38 10.67
CA LEU A 329 8.17 -25.00 11.13
C LEU A 329 7.23 -24.69 12.29
N ILE A 330 5.99 -25.15 12.24
CA ILE A 330 5.00 -24.96 13.30
C ILE A 330 5.41 -25.72 14.57
N ALA A 331 5.88 -26.96 14.44
CA ALA A 331 6.40 -27.73 15.57
C ALA A 331 7.60 -27.03 16.24
N SER A 332 8.56 -26.54 15.45
CA SER A 332 9.70 -25.78 15.96
C SER A 332 9.26 -24.48 16.64
N ALA A 333 8.39 -23.69 16.01
CA ALA A 333 7.87 -22.45 16.58
C ALA A 333 7.23 -22.66 17.96
N LYS A 334 6.42 -23.72 18.11
CA LYS A 334 5.83 -24.09 19.41
C LYS A 334 6.88 -24.52 20.42
N SER A 335 7.84 -25.36 20.01
CA SER A 335 8.88 -25.86 20.91
C SER A 335 9.79 -24.76 21.47
N TYR A 336 10.04 -23.71 20.67
CA TYR A 336 10.84 -22.56 21.08
C TYR A 336 10.01 -21.42 21.67
N GLY A 337 8.68 -21.54 21.75
CA GLY A 337 7.81 -20.49 22.30
C GLY A 337 7.73 -19.23 21.44
N MET A 338 8.00 -19.33 20.13
CA MET A 338 7.85 -18.23 19.18
C MET A 338 6.41 -17.74 19.09
N LYS A 339 6.24 -16.50 18.64
CA LYS A 339 4.92 -15.87 18.44
C LYS A 339 4.54 -15.68 16.98
N GLY A 340 5.43 -16.00 16.06
CA GLY A 340 5.14 -15.93 14.64
C GLY A 340 6.21 -16.58 13.77
N ILE A 341 5.94 -16.58 12.48
CA ILE A 341 6.85 -17.02 11.42
C ILE A 341 6.89 -15.93 10.34
N ASN A 342 8.07 -15.67 9.81
CA ASN A 342 8.30 -14.74 8.71
C ASN A 342 8.92 -15.50 7.53
N VAL A 343 8.23 -15.51 6.40
CA VAL A 343 8.67 -16.15 5.16
C VAL A 343 9.48 -15.15 4.33
N ASP A 344 10.69 -15.52 3.94
CA ASP A 344 11.58 -14.70 3.11
C ASP A 344 12.19 -15.54 1.99
N PHE A 345 11.39 -15.78 0.95
CA PHE A 345 11.83 -16.54 -0.21
C PHE A 345 12.33 -15.58 -1.28
N GLU A 346 13.64 -15.55 -1.48
CA GLU A 346 14.30 -14.63 -2.41
C GLU A 346 15.09 -15.38 -3.49
N ASN A 347 15.54 -14.68 -4.53
CA ASN A 347 16.25 -15.30 -5.66
C ASN A 347 15.45 -16.46 -6.28
N THR A 348 14.17 -16.22 -6.56
CA THR A 348 13.20 -17.19 -7.09
C THR A 348 12.92 -16.96 -8.58
N LYS A 349 12.29 -17.93 -9.26
CA LYS A 349 11.83 -17.77 -10.64
C LYS A 349 10.42 -17.17 -10.65
N VAL A 350 10.08 -16.42 -11.70
CA VAL A 350 8.72 -15.87 -11.86
C VAL A 350 7.66 -16.99 -11.89
N GLU A 351 7.99 -18.14 -12.49
CA GLU A 351 7.11 -19.33 -12.51
C GLU A 351 6.83 -19.93 -11.12
N ASP A 352 7.60 -19.56 -10.09
CA ASP A 352 7.40 -20.02 -8.71
C ASP A 352 6.37 -19.17 -7.94
N ARG A 353 5.89 -18.06 -8.52
CA ARG A 353 4.97 -17.08 -7.90
C ARG A 353 3.77 -17.72 -7.19
N ASP A 354 3.08 -18.63 -7.87
CA ASP A 354 1.89 -19.28 -7.31
C ASP A 354 2.27 -20.33 -6.25
N GLY A 355 3.42 -20.99 -6.41
CA GLY A 355 3.96 -21.92 -5.42
C GLY A 355 4.32 -21.23 -4.10
N ILE A 356 4.97 -20.06 -4.16
CA ILE A 356 5.29 -19.23 -2.98
C ILE A 356 4.00 -18.87 -2.24
N THR A 357 2.97 -18.47 -2.99
CA THR A 357 1.66 -18.11 -2.44
C THR A 357 1.00 -19.31 -1.76
N GLU A 358 1.02 -20.48 -2.40
CA GLU A 358 0.42 -21.70 -1.84
C GLU A 358 1.15 -22.20 -0.59
N PHE A 359 2.50 -22.22 -0.59
CA PHE A 359 3.28 -22.57 0.61
C PHE A 359 2.97 -21.62 1.77
N THR A 360 2.94 -20.32 1.49
CA THR A 360 2.63 -19.29 2.51
C THR A 360 1.21 -19.47 3.05
N LYS A 361 0.25 -19.84 2.19
CA LYS A 361 -1.13 -20.11 2.61
C LYS A 361 -1.24 -21.32 3.53
N MET A 362 -0.57 -22.44 3.18
CA MET A 362 -0.53 -23.64 4.02
C MET A 362 0.05 -23.36 5.40
N LEU A 363 1.08 -22.51 5.46
CA LEU A 363 1.69 -22.08 6.71
C LEU A 363 0.79 -21.11 7.50
N ALA A 364 0.16 -20.16 6.82
CA ALA A 364 -0.78 -19.20 7.42
C ALA A 364 -1.98 -19.90 8.09
N GLU A 365 -2.53 -20.94 7.46
CA GLU A 365 -3.63 -21.74 8.05
C GLU A 365 -3.21 -22.37 9.37
N ARG A 366 -2.04 -23.02 9.42
CA ARG A 366 -1.49 -23.63 10.65
C ARG A 366 -1.11 -22.59 11.70
N CYS A 367 -0.56 -21.45 11.29
CA CYS A 367 -0.27 -20.35 12.20
C CYS A 367 -1.55 -19.89 12.93
N ARG A 368 -2.67 -19.74 12.21
CA ARG A 368 -3.96 -19.34 12.82
C ARG A 368 -4.47 -20.36 13.84
N GLU A 369 -4.35 -21.66 13.55
CA GLU A 369 -4.75 -22.73 14.48
C GLU A 369 -3.96 -22.68 15.80
N GLU A 370 -2.70 -22.26 15.72
CA GLU A 370 -1.78 -22.18 16.86
C GLU A 370 -1.67 -20.76 17.46
N ASN A 371 -2.49 -19.81 16.98
CA ASN A 371 -2.45 -18.39 17.36
C ASN A 371 -1.04 -17.79 17.24
N LEU A 372 -0.34 -18.14 16.15
CA LEU A 372 0.91 -17.56 15.69
C LEU A 372 0.64 -16.52 14.60
N VAL A 373 1.51 -15.51 14.54
CA VAL A 373 1.50 -14.47 13.52
C VAL A 373 2.23 -14.97 12.27
N ILE A 374 1.73 -14.65 11.08
CA ILE A 374 2.41 -14.96 9.83
C ILE A 374 2.71 -13.67 9.05
N SER A 375 3.96 -13.51 8.65
CA SER A 375 4.39 -12.43 7.76
C SER A 375 5.20 -12.95 6.58
N VAL A 376 5.27 -12.16 5.52
CA VAL A 376 6.04 -12.49 4.31
C VAL A 376 6.81 -11.26 3.82
N CYS A 377 8.07 -11.46 3.46
CA CYS A 377 8.90 -10.46 2.82
C CYS A 377 8.63 -10.41 1.32
N VAL A 378 8.60 -9.20 0.76
CA VAL A 378 8.54 -8.98 -0.69
C VAL A 378 9.54 -7.89 -1.08
N THR A 379 10.10 -8.01 -2.28
CA THR A 379 10.97 -6.98 -2.84
C THR A 379 10.15 -5.82 -3.42
N PRO A 380 10.78 -4.66 -3.66
CA PRO A 380 10.29 -3.67 -4.61
C PRO A 380 9.87 -4.32 -5.92
N GLN A 381 8.78 -3.84 -6.51
CA GLN A 381 8.31 -4.32 -7.81
C GLN A 381 9.27 -3.85 -8.91
N ILE A 382 9.68 -4.76 -9.79
CA ILE A 382 10.71 -4.51 -10.82
C ILE A 382 10.12 -4.51 -12.24
N SER A 383 8.96 -5.14 -12.44
CA SER A 383 8.21 -5.23 -13.68
C SER A 383 7.02 -4.27 -13.71
N LYS A 384 6.58 -3.90 -14.91
CA LYS A 384 5.31 -3.18 -15.10
C LYS A 384 4.09 -4.09 -14.99
N SER A 385 4.26 -5.37 -15.33
CA SER A 385 3.23 -6.39 -15.22
C SER A 385 3.33 -7.07 -13.87
N VAL A 386 2.23 -7.14 -13.13
CA VAL A 386 2.16 -7.86 -11.85
C VAL A 386 2.23 -9.38 -12.01
N GLU A 387 1.96 -9.88 -13.22
CA GLU A 387 2.08 -11.31 -13.57
C GLU A 387 3.52 -11.72 -13.83
N ASP A 388 4.40 -10.76 -14.18
CA ASP A 388 5.83 -10.99 -14.43
C ASP A 388 6.68 -10.79 -13.15
N GLU A 389 6.06 -10.88 -11.98
CA GLU A 389 6.68 -10.68 -10.67
C GLU A 389 6.72 -12.00 -9.88
N PRO A 390 7.77 -12.24 -9.08
CA PRO A 390 7.85 -13.45 -8.25
C PRO A 390 6.83 -13.50 -7.10
N TYR A 391 6.14 -12.40 -6.80
CA TYR A 391 5.21 -12.30 -5.67
C TYR A 391 3.82 -11.85 -6.10
N ASP A 392 2.80 -12.67 -5.81
CA ASP A 392 1.41 -12.21 -5.80
C ASP A 392 1.12 -11.40 -4.53
N ARG A 393 1.51 -10.12 -4.51
CA ARG A 393 1.40 -9.26 -3.32
C ARG A 393 -0.02 -9.16 -2.79
N LYS A 394 -1.02 -9.19 -3.68
CA LYS A 394 -2.43 -9.12 -3.29
C LYS A 394 -2.86 -10.41 -2.59
N ALA A 395 -2.60 -11.57 -3.19
CA ALA A 395 -2.93 -12.86 -2.59
C ALA A 395 -2.18 -13.06 -1.26
N LEU A 396 -0.90 -12.70 -1.20
CA LEU A 396 -0.09 -12.72 0.01
C LEU A 396 -0.66 -11.81 1.12
N ALA A 397 -1.13 -10.62 0.76
CA ALA A 397 -1.76 -9.69 1.70
C ALA A 397 -3.13 -10.19 2.21
N GLU A 398 -3.86 -11.00 1.44
CA GLU A 398 -5.10 -11.62 1.88
C GLU A 398 -4.85 -12.72 2.94
N ILE A 399 -3.80 -13.53 2.76
CA ILE A 399 -3.48 -14.65 3.64
C ILE A 399 -2.66 -14.26 4.89
N CYS A 400 -1.74 -13.31 4.78
CA CYS A 400 -0.82 -12.96 5.88
C CYS A 400 -1.40 -11.91 6.84
N ASP A 401 -0.86 -11.87 8.06
CA ASP A 401 -1.09 -10.77 8.99
C ASP A 401 -0.33 -9.52 8.54
N TYR A 402 0.91 -9.71 8.05
CA TYR A 402 1.74 -8.64 7.52
C TYR A 402 2.46 -9.01 6.23
N VAL A 403 2.61 -8.00 5.36
CA VAL A 403 3.55 -8.05 4.24
C VAL A 403 4.63 -7.00 4.49
N ILE A 404 5.89 -7.45 4.47
CA ILE A 404 7.07 -6.64 4.77
C ILE A 404 7.75 -6.28 3.46
N LEU A 405 7.72 -5.00 3.08
CA LEU A 405 8.44 -4.54 1.88
C LEU A 405 9.90 -4.27 2.24
N MET A 406 10.81 -4.99 1.58
CA MET A 406 12.25 -4.78 1.67
C MET A 406 12.67 -3.56 0.84
N ALA A 407 12.27 -2.36 1.26
CA ALA A 407 12.52 -1.10 0.55
C ALA A 407 13.96 -0.59 0.75
N TYR A 408 14.93 -1.43 0.39
CA TYR A 408 16.36 -1.14 0.37
C TYR A 408 17.03 -1.90 -0.78
N ASP A 409 18.35 -1.76 -0.90
CA ASP A 409 19.15 -2.23 -2.03
C ASP A 409 18.74 -1.60 -3.38
N GLN A 410 18.32 -0.33 -3.35
CA GLN A 410 18.19 0.50 -4.56
C GLN A 410 19.49 0.50 -5.38
N HIS A 411 20.64 0.52 -4.69
CA HIS A 411 21.96 0.23 -5.24
C HIS A 411 22.64 -0.82 -4.35
N TRP A 412 22.98 -1.97 -4.93
CA TRP A 412 23.49 -3.15 -4.24
C TRP A 412 24.93 -3.47 -4.66
N GLY A 413 25.49 -4.58 -4.18
CA GLY A 413 26.92 -4.85 -4.34
C GLY A 413 27.45 -5.00 -5.76
N SER A 414 26.61 -5.38 -6.72
CA SER A 414 27.00 -5.50 -8.12
C SER A 414 26.44 -4.38 -9.00
N SER A 415 25.93 -3.29 -8.42
CA SER A 415 25.50 -2.14 -9.24
C SER A 415 26.71 -1.43 -9.86
N ASP A 416 26.61 -1.12 -11.16
CA ASP A 416 27.65 -0.39 -11.90
C ASP A 416 27.79 1.08 -11.46
N LYS A 417 26.77 1.60 -10.76
CA LYS A 417 26.69 2.98 -10.30
C LYS A 417 26.62 3.03 -8.78
N ALA A 418 27.45 3.88 -8.18
CA ALA A 418 27.33 4.22 -6.78
C ALA A 418 26.02 4.98 -6.51
N GLY A 419 25.39 4.69 -5.38
CA GLY A 419 24.18 5.34 -4.95
C GLY A 419 23.78 4.91 -3.55
N SER A 420 22.70 5.52 -3.04
CA SER A 420 22.14 5.14 -1.76
C SER A 420 21.51 3.75 -1.80
N VAL A 421 21.54 3.08 -0.66
CA VAL A 421 20.81 1.82 -0.44
C VAL A 421 19.30 2.05 -0.42
N ALA A 422 18.83 3.22 0.04
CA ALA A 422 17.40 3.51 0.18
C ALA A 422 17.14 5.03 0.22
N GLU A 423 17.14 5.71 -0.93
CA GLU A 423 16.79 7.13 -0.98
C GLU A 423 15.32 7.34 -0.55
N TYR A 424 15.03 8.36 0.25
CA TYR A 424 13.67 8.62 0.76
C TYR A 424 12.61 8.64 -0.35
N GLY A 425 12.88 9.33 -1.47
CA GLY A 425 11.95 9.40 -2.59
C GLY A 425 11.72 8.06 -3.30
N TRP A 426 12.75 7.21 -3.38
CA TRP A 426 12.64 5.87 -3.95
C TRP A 426 11.88 4.93 -3.01
N VAL A 427 12.14 4.99 -1.71
CA VAL A 427 11.37 4.26 -0.68
C VAL A 427 9.90 4.66 -0.75
N GLU A 428 9.59 5.96 -0.74
CA GLU A 428 8.23 6.45 -0.85
C GLU A 428 7.56 5.97 -2.14
N GLY A 429 8.25 6.03 -3.28
CA GLY A 429 7.75 5.52 -4.56
C GLY A 429 7.29 4.06 -4.49
N ASN A 430 8.10 3.20 -3.86
CA ASN A 430 7.77 1.78 -3.70
C ASN A 430 6.63 1.51 -2.71
N ILE A 431 6.47 2.33 -1.67
CA ILE A 431 5.29 2.28 -0.79
C ILE A 431 4.02 2.56 -1.60
N ASN A 432 4.02 3.63 -2.42
CA ASN A 432 2.84 4.01 -3.20
C ASN A 432 2.46 2.98 -4.26
N LEU A 433 3.46 2.29 -4.84
CA LEU A 433 3.20 1.20 -5.77
C LEU A 433 2.58 0.01 -5.04
N SER A 434 3.14 -0.35 -3.88
CA SER A 434 2.72 -1.53 -3.10
C SER A 434 1.36 -1.35 -2.42
N LEU A 435 0.95 -0.12 -2.09
CA LEU A 435 -0.38 0.19 -1.51
C LEU A 435 -1.56 -0.13 -2.44
N ARG A 436 -1.31 -0.42 -3.72
CA ARG A 436 -2.33 -0.91 -4.66
C ARG A 436 -2.79 -2.33 -4.32
N ASP A 437 -1.87 -3.14 -3.80
CA ASP A 437 -2.08 -4.57 -3.56
C ASP A 437 -2.07 -4.89 -2.06
N ILE A 438 -1.32 -4.13 -1.25
CA ILE A 438 -1.13 -4.37 0.17
C ILE A 438 -1.92 -3.34 0.99
N PRO A 439 -2.87 -3.78 1.82
CA PRO A 439 -3.53 -2.93 2.79
C PRO A 439 -2.55 -2.25 3.75
N GLN A 440 -2.69 -0.93 3.95
CA GLN A 440 -1.80 -0.16 4.85
C GLN A 440 -1.71 -0.76 6.26
N GLU A 441 -2.83 -1.30 6.76
CA GLU A 441 -2.95 -1.92 8.07
C GLU A 441 -2.26 -3.29 8.20
N LYS A 442 -1.80 -3.86 7.08
CA LYS A 442 -0.96 -5.07 7.00
C LYS A 442 0.45 -4.77 6.46
N PHE A 443 0.71 -3.55 6.03
CA PHE A 443 1.94 -3.18 5.35
C PHE A 443 3.00 -2.74 6.37
N ILE A 444 4.12 -3.46 6.44
CA ILE A 444 5.33 -3.06 7.18
C ILE A 444 6.40 -2.55 6.21
N LEU A 445 6.97 -1.39 6.49
CA LEU A 445 8.10 -0.84 5.74
C LEU A 445 9.42 -1.32 6.34
N SER A 446 10.24 -2.06 5.58
CA SER A 446 11.57 -2.42 6.03
C SER A 446 12.63 -1.38 5.62
N VAL A 447 13.48 -0.97 6.56
CA VAL A 447 14.55 0.03 6.37
C VAL A 447 15.94 -0.56 6.65
N PRO A 448 17.00 -0.06 6.00
CA PRO A 448 18.35 -0.57 6.21
C PRO A 448 19.07 0.14 7.37
N PHE A 449 19.76 -0.62 8.20
CA PHE A 449 20.76 -0.14 9.17
C PHE A 449 22.19 -0.20 8.62
N TYR A 450 22.33 -0.32 7.30
CA TYR A 450 23.60 -0.31 6.60
C TYR A 450 23.53 0.61 5.40
N THR A 451 24.72 1.01 4.97
CA THR A 451 24.94 1.67 3.69
C THR A 451 26.07 0.95 2.95
N ARG A 452 26.51 1.52 1.82
CA ARG A 452 27.65 1.03 1.06
C ARG A 452 28.75 2.08 1.04
N LEU A 453 29.97 1.64 1.36
CA LEU A 453 31.19 2.36 1.03
C LEU A 453 31.53 2.04 -0.42
N TRP A 454 31.35 3.02 -1.30
CA TRP A 454 31.66 2.91 -2.72
C TRP A 454 33.09 3.38 -3.00
N GLN A 455 33.76 2.70 -3.92
CA GLN A 455 35.06 3.09 -4.47
C GLN A 455 35.00 3.06 -5.99
N GLU A 456 35.17 4.22 -6.62
CA GLU A 456 35.19 4.39 -8.07
C GLU A 456 36.61 4.71 -8.54
N ASN A 457 37.08 3.99 -9.56
CA ASN A 457 38.38 4.23 -10.20
C ASN A 457 38.35 3.79 -11.67
N GLU A 458 38.76 4.68 -12.59
CA GLU A 458 38.88 4.38 -14.03
C GLU A 458 37.63 3.67 -14.63
N GLY A 459 36.44 4.09 -14.23
CA GLY A 459 35.16 3.53 -14.70
C GLY A 459 34.76 2.20 -14.06
N LYS A 460 35.52 1.69 -13.08
CA LYS A 460 35.15 0.54 -12.25
C LYS A 460 34.57 1.01 -10.91
N THR A 461 33.48 0.39 -10.50
CA THR A 461 32.78 0.66 -9.25
C THR A 461 32.84 -0.60 -8.38
N ASN A 462 33.34 -0.47 -7.15
CA ASN A 462 33.30 -1.53 -6.14
C ASN A 462 32.63 -0.99 -4.88
N SER A 463 32.07 -1.88 -4.06
CA SER A 463 31.50 -1.46 -2.78
C SER A 463 31.51 -2.53 -1.71
N SER A 464 31.45 -2.09 -0.46
CA SER A 464 31.26 -2.94 0.72
C SER A 464 30.09 -2.45 1.55
N ALA A 465 29.25 -3.36 2.04
CA ALA A 465 28.20 -3.01 2.99
C ALA A 465 28.83 -2.67 4.36
N VAL A 466 28.40 -1.58 4.97
CA VAL A 466 28.88 -1.09 6.27
C VAL A 466 27.71 -0.62 7.12
N GLY A 467 27.66 -1.07 8.38
CA GLY A 467 26.64 -0.65 9.34
C GLY A 467 26.82 0.81 9.79
N MET A 468 25.78 1.43 10.35
CA MET A 468 25.79 2.80 10.87
C MET A 468 26.96 3.06 11.82
N GLN A 469 27.19 2.18 12.80
CA GLN A 469 28.29 2.37 13.76
C GLN A 469 29.68 2.33 13.08
N THR A 470 29.84 1.50 12.04
CA THR A 470 31.08 1.43 11.26
C THR A 470 31.28 2.71 10.44
N THR A 471 30.20 3.20 9.81
CA THR A 471 30.19 4.45 9.05
C THR A 471 30.52 5.65 9.95
N GLN A 472 29.94 5.73 11.16
CA GLN A 472 30.22 6.80 12.11
C GLN A 472 31.69 6.80 12.57
N ASN A 473 32.25 5.62 12.82
CA ASN A 473 33.67 5.47 13.15
C ASN A 473 34.55 5.93 11.99
N TYR A 474 34.18 5.58 10.75
CA TYR A 474 34.89 5.99 9.54
C TYR A 474 34.90 7.51 9.35
N ILE A 475 33.74 8.17 9.52
CA ILE A 475 33.59 9.63 9.47
C ILE A 475 34.52 10.29 10.49
N THR A 476 34.48 9.78 11.73
CA THR A 476 35.25 10.35 12.85
C THR A 476 36.74 10.18 12.64
N SER A 477 37.22 8.99 12.24
CA SER A 477 38.64 8.71 12.08
C SER A 477 39.29 9.48 10.91
N HIS A 478 38.50 9.86 9.91
CA HIS A 478 38.96 10.60 8.74
C HIS A 478 38.62 12.10 8.81
N ASN A 479 38.01 12.59 9.90
CA ASN A 479 37.56 13.98 10.08
C ASN A 479 36.69 14.48 8.91
N LEU A 480 35.78 13.63 8.44
CA LEU A 480 34.90 13.97 7.32
C LEU A 480 33.77 14.88 7.77
N MET A 481 33.31 15.73 6.86
CA MET A 481 32.15 16.61 7.07
C MET A 481 31.07 16.25 6.04
N PRO A 482 30.19 15.28 6.35
CA PRO A 482 29.13 14.88 5.44
C PRO A 482 28.18 16.06 5.13
N ALA A 483 27.71 16.16 3.90
CA ALA A 483 26.77 17.20 3.46
C ALA A 483 25.36 16.66 3.35
N TRP A 484 24.36 17.38 3.87
CA TRP A 484 22.96 16.95 3.79
C TRP A 484 22.44 17.00 2.34
N ASP A 485 21.95 15.87 1.84
CA ASP A 485 21.19 15.77 0.60
C ASP A 485 19.70 15.71 0.93
N ASP A 486 18.98 16.78 0.61
CA ASP A 486 17.57 16.91 0.91
C ASP A 486 16.66 15.99 0.07
N LYS A 487 17.12 15.52 -1.09
CA LYS A 487 16.37 14.58 -1.94
C LYS A 487 16.49 13.16 -1.39
N ALA A 488 17.70 12.75 -1.03
CA ALA A 488 17.94 11.45 -0.42
C ALA A 488 17.43 11.38 1.03
N LYS A 489 17.35 12.53 1.70
CA LYS A 489 17.19 12.68 3.16
C LYS A 489 18.30 11.94 3.92
N GLN A 490 19.52 12.13 3.46
CA GLN A 490 20.72 11.49 3.98
C GLN A 490 21.88 12.48 3.93
N PHE A 491 22.84 12.31 4.82
CA PHE A 491 24.14 12.91 4.60
C PHE A 491 24.92 12.14 3.53
N MET A 492 25.68 12.86 2.71
CA MET A 492 26.50 12.31 1.65
C MET A 492 27.97 12.67 1.87
N ILE A 493 28.85 11.70 1.65
CA ILE A 493 30.30 11.84 1.68
C ILE A 493 30.80 11.53 0.29
N GLU A 494 31.61 12.42 -0.27
CA GLU A 494 32.40 12.19 -1.47
C GLU A 494 33.82 12.73 -1.25
N GLN A 495 34.83 11.89 -1.44
CA GLN A 495 36.23 12.27 -1.28
C GLN A 495 37.17 11.53 -2.24
N ASN A 496 38.36 12.09 -2.48
CA ASN A 496 39.40 11.42 -3.23
C ASN A 496 40.46 10.83 -2.28
N VAL A 497 40.63 9.51 -2.31
CA VAL A 497 41.60 8.77 -1.49
C VAL A 497 42.51 7.97 -2.40
N GLY A 498 43.78 8.37 -2.51
CA GLY A 498 44.78 7.65 -3.30
C GLY A 498 44.42 7.48 -4.78
N GLY A 499 43.77 8.48 -5.39
CA GLY A 499 43.34 8.46 -6.78
C GLY A 499 41.99 7.76 -7.03
N LYS A 500 41.33 7.23 -5.98
CA LYS A 500 39.98 6.67 -6.05
C LYS A 500 38.97 7.67 -5.48
N THR A 501 37.78 7.71 -6.07
CA THR A 501 36.65 8.46 -5.49
C THR A 501 35.90 7.54 -4.55
N GLU A 502 35.81 7.90 -3.27
CA GLU A 502 34.98 7.20 -2.29
C GLU A 502 33.67 7.93 -2.08
N LYS A 503 32.56 7.18 -2.03
CA LYS A 503 31.22 7.74 -1.77
C LYS A 503 30.47 6.95 -0.71
N ILE A 504 29.73 7.66 0.14
CA ILE A 504 28.82 7.07 1.14
C ILE A 504 27.56 7.92 1.23
N TRP A 505 26.39 7.27 1.14
CA TRP A 505 25.11 7.86 1.55
C TRP A 505 24.81 7.37 2.95
N VAL A 506 25.07 8.21 3.94
CA VAL A 506 25.05 7.83 5.35
C VAL A 506 23.63 7.44 5.76
N GLU A 507 23.51 6.29 6.43
CA GLU A 507 22.35 5.99 7.25
C GLU A 507 22.69 6.37 8.70
N ASP A 508 21.82 7.15 9.33
CA ASP A 508 21.92 7.61 10.71
C ASP A 508 20.52 7.79 11.31
N ALA A 509 20.44 8.31 12.54
CA ALA A 509 19.14 8.54 13.18
C ALA A 509 18.24 9.49 12.38
N GLU A 510 18.79 10.51 11.72
CA GLU A 510 17.99 11.49 10.95
C GLU A 510 17.43 10.87 9.66
N SER A 511 18.24 10.10 8.91
CA SER A 511 17.76 9.40 7.72
C SER A 511 16.71 8.35 8.06
N ILE A 512 16.90 7.60 9.17
CA ILE A 512 15.91 6.64 9.66
C ILE A 512 14.64 7.35 10.10
N ARG A 513 14.73 8.48 10.82
CA ARG A 513 13.56 9.27 11.21
C ARG A 513 12.72 9.66 10.01
N TRP A 514 13.35 10.12 8.93
CA TRP A 514 12.63 10.43 7.69
C TRP A 514 11.96 9.18 7.11
N LYS A 515 12.67 8.05 6.97
CA LYS A 515 12.06 6.82 6.46
C LYS A 515 10.91 6.32 7.33
N THR A 516 11.05 6.32 8.66
CA THR A 516 9.98 5.95 9.58
C THR A 516 8.82 6.95 9.60
N SER A 517 9.04 8.21 9.21
CA SER A 517 7.94 9.17 9.03
C SER A 517 6.97 8.76 7.92
N LEU A 518 7.41 7.97 6.93
CA LEU A 518 6.55 7.40 5.89
C LEU A 518 5.50 6.47 6.48
N MET A 519 5.84 5.69 7.50
CA MET A 519 4.88 4.85 8.22
C MET A 519 3.71 5.69 8.76
N ARG A 520 3.97 6.88 9.31
CA ARG A 520 2.90 7.79 9.74
C ARG A 520 2.14 8.39 8.57
N LYS A 521 2.86 8.88 7.56
CA LYS A 521 2.26 9.51 6.37
C LYS A 521 1.23 8.60 5.71
N TYR A 522 1.58 7.32 5.56
CA TYR A 522 0.77 6.30 4.87
C TYR A 522 -0.02 5.41 5.84
N ASN A 523 -0.01 5.73 7.13
CA ASN A 523 -0.70 4.96 8.17
C ASN A 523 -0.42 3.44 8.11
N LEU A 524 0.86 3.10 7.91
CA LEU A 524 1.34 1.73 7.76
C LEU A 524 1.30 0.98 9.10
N ALA A 525 1.22 -0.35 9.04
CA ALA A 525 1.14 -1.22 10.20
C ALA A 525 2.37 -1.15 11.12
N GLY A 526 3.52 -0.77 10.58
CA GLY A 526 4.77 -0.66 11.32
C GLY A 526 5.99 -0.55 10.42
N VAL A 527 7.15 -0.80 11.02
CA VAL A 527 8.44 -0.84 10.33
C VAL A 527 9.27 -2.03 10.79
N SER A 528 10.15 -2.50 9.91
CA SER A 528 11.19 -3.46 10.23
C SER A 528 12.58 -2.92 9.90
N SER A 529 13.64 -3.41 10.53
CA SER A 529 15.01 -3.00 10.22
C SER A 529 15.94 -4.16 9.91
N TRP A 530 16.72 -4.01 8.83
CA TRP A 530 17.84 -4.89 8.51
C TRP A 530 19.17 -4.18 8.79
N ARG A 531 19.86 -4.46 9.89
CA ARG A 531 19.56 -5.48 10.89
C ARG A 531 20.17 -5.13 12.24
N LEU A 532 19.76 -5.84 13.28
CA LEU A 532 20.31 -5.73 14.63
C LEU A 532 21.84 -5.87 14.64
N GLY A 533 22.48 -4.97 15.40
CA GLY A 533 23.94 -4.88 15.55
C GLY A 533 24.64 -4.01 14.52
N PHE A 534 23.91 -3.43 13.56
CA PHE A 534 24.47 -2.47 12.60
C PHE A 534 24.20 -1.01 12.97
N GLU A 535 23.16 -0.77 13.75
CA GLU A 535 22.72 0.56 14.16
C GLU A 535 23.69 1.28 15.10
N THR A 536 23.53 2.60 15.20
CA THR A 536 24.00 3.38 16.34
C THR A 536 22.92 3.39 17.44
N PRO A 537 23.29 3.51 18.73
CA PRO A 537 22.32 3.38 19.83
C PRO A 537 21.13 4.36 19.80
N ASP A 538 21.32 5.55 19.25
CA ASP A 538 20.33 6.63 19.15
C ASP A 538 19.20 6.35 18.14
N VAL A 539 19.40 5.40 17.23
CA VAL A 539 18.39 5.02 16.23
C VAL A 539 17.16 4.41 16.87
N TRP A 540 17.32 3.57 17.90
CA TRP A 540 16.20 2.96 18.62
C TRP A 540 15.31 4.01 19.29
N THR A 541 15.90 4.93 20.04
CA THR A 541 15.18 6.05 20.65
C THR A 541 14.51 6.93 19.59
N THR A 542 15.16 7.13 18.44
CA THR A 542 14.57 7.88 17.33
C THR A 542 13.32 7.18 16.79
N MET A 543 13.40 5.89 16.49
CA MET A 543 12.24 5.11 16.05
C MET A 543 11.14 5.07 17.11
N ALA A 544 11.49 4.85 18.38
CA ALA A 544 10.54 4.85 19.49
C ALA A 544 9.81 6.19 19.64
N ASN A 545 10.51 7.32 19.48
CA ASN A 545 9.87 8.65 19.45
C ASN A 545 8.91 8.82 18.27
N GLU A 546 9.26 8.26 17.11
CA GLU A 546 8.43 8.32 15.90
C GLU A 546 7.17 7.45 16.04
N PHE A 547 7.23 6.35 16.81
CA PHE A 547 6.09 5.51 17.18
C PHE A 547 5.28 6.06 18.35
N GLY A 548 5.91 6.65 19.37
CA GLY A 548 5.19 7.24 20.50
C GLY A 548 4.34 8.44 20.09
N LYS A 549 4.65 9.06 18.95
CA LYS A 549 3.82 10.08 18.29
C LYS A 549 2.81 9.47 17.32
N TYR A 550 2.82 8.16 17.12
CA TYR A 550 1.84 7.43 16.32
C TYR A 550 0.73 6.90 17.25
N GLN A 551 -0.49 7.38 17.00
CA GLN A 551 -1.76 7.11 17.70
C GLN A 551 -1.95 7.65 19.12
N TYR A 552 -3.10 8.31 19.32
CA TYR A 552 -3.91 8.15 20.54
C TYR A 552 -4.97 7.08 20.22
N SER A 553 -5.12 6.15 21.16
CA SER A 553 -6.02 4.99 21.11
C SER A 553 -7.43 5.30 20.59
N TYR A 554 -7.92 4.41 19.73
CA TYR A 554 -9.34 4.04 19.63
C TYR A 554 -9.99 4.13 21.01
N ARG A 555 -10.96 5.04 21.16
CA ARG A 555 -11.97 4.95 22.22
C ARG A 555 -13.20 4.25 21.67
#